data_AF-A0A6I3KH42-F1
#
_entry.id   AF-A0A6I3KH42-F1
#
_cell.length_a   1.000
_cell.length_b   1.000
_cell.length_c   1.000
_cell.angle_alpha   90.00
_cell.angle_beta   90.00
_cell.angle_gamma   90.00
#
_symmetry.space_group_name_H-M   'P 1'
#
loop_
_entity.id
_entity.type
_entity.pdbx_description
1 polymer ?
#
loop_
_entity_poly.entity_id
_entity_poly.type
_entity_poly.pdbx_seq_one_letter_code
_entity_poly.pdbx_strand_id
1 'polypeptide(L)'
;MSALKRLMPFNAEQAVNILSEFGPLVLMFIVNAMYGIAAGTWALIISTVVAIVAMLLVLRRLPIFPLIASTVTVVFGGLTIITHDPMWVQIKVTIFNAMFAAFLFGGLYFKRNFFKYVFEKTFHYTEEGWDKFTWNFAWFFVFTAFANEAVRLGFKDERVYDILGLQMDGVGIWIAFKVALIMPLSGLYAYYLTRLMQRYRIPEPSTPAGTSTASNGQRPQIGAANGSGRVPVSAGERSGPAKSDIREINHG
;
A
#
# COMPACT_ATOMS: atom_id res chain seq x y z
N MET A 1 7.88 -31.77 -10.50
CA MET A 1 7.87 -30.29 -10.34
C MET A 1 7.16 -29.50 -11.47
N SER A 2 6.73 -30.10 -12.60
CA SER A 2 6.18 -29.31 -13.73
C SER A 2 4.68 -28.91 -13.61
N ALA A 3 3.85 -29.72 -12.93
CA ALA A 3 2.40 -29.45 -12.85
C ALA A 3 2.03 -28.20 -12.02
N LEU A 4 2.78 -27.93 -10.94
CA LEU A 4 2.46 -26.85 -9.99
C LEU A 4 2.59 -25.45 -10.61
N LYS A 5 3.53 -25.26 -11.55
CA LYS A 5 3.71 -24.00 -12.30
C LYS A 5 2.58 -23.68 -13.29
N ARG A 6 1.71 -24.64 -13.62
CA ARG A 6 0.62 -24.46 -14.60
C ARG A 6 -0.71 -24.01 -13.95
N LEU A 7 -0.81 -24.08 -12.62
CA LEU A 7 -2.02 -23.73 -11.85
C LEU A 7 -1.94 -22.35 -11.17
N MET A 8 -0.76 -21.75 -11.04
CA MET A 8 -0.60 -20.36 -10.59
C MET A 8 0.04 -19.50 -11.70
N PRO A 9 -0.72 -18.60 -12.35
CA PRO A 9 -0.17 -17.57 -13.23
C PRO A 9 0.39 -16.36 -12.46
N PHE A 10 0.47 -16.45 -11.13
CA PHE A 10 0.94 -15.36 -10.25
C PHE A 10 2.46 -15.36 -10.11
N ASN A 11 3.04 -14.16 -10.09
CA ASN A 11 4.46 -13.99 -9.84
C ASN A 11 4.79 -14.49 -8.41
N ALA A 12 6.00 -15.02 -8.17
CA ALA A 12 6.33 -15.64 -6.88
C ALA A 12 6.13 -14.67 -5.69
N GLU A 13 6.43 -13.39 -5.90
CA GLU A 13 6.21 -12.30 -4.95
C GLU A 13 4.72 -12.02 -4.69
N GLN A 14 3.86 -12.11 -5.71
CA GLN A 14 2.40 -11.97 -5.54
C GLN A 14 1.82 -13.13 -4.76
N ALA A 15 2.26 -14.35 -5.03
CA ALA A 15 1.83 -15.54 -4.27
C ALA A 15 2.26 -15.44 -2.79
N VAL A 16 3.48 -14.96 -2.52
CA VAL A 16 3.96 -14.71 -1.15
C VAL A 16 3.15 -13.61 -0.46
N ASN A 17 2.85 -12.49 -1.11
CA ASN A 17 2.06 -11.42 -0.51
C ASN A 17 0.63 -11.88 -0.20
N ILE A 18 -0.09 -12.45 -1.16
CA ILE A 18 -1.47 -12.95 -0.96
C ILE A 18 -1.51 -14.02 0.14
N LEU A 19 -0.56 -14.97 0.13
CA LEU A 19 -0.51 -16.02 1.16
C LEU A 19 -0.13 -15.45 2.54
N SER A 20 0.67 -14.40 2.61
CA SER A 20 1.07 -13.76 3.87
C SER A 20 -0.01 -12.84 4.45
N GLU A 21 -0.83 -12.21 3.60
CA GLU A 21 -1.95 -11.36 4.00
C GLU A 21 -3.17 -12.17 4.45
N PHE A 22 -3.53 -13.23 3.71
CA PHE A 22 -4.75 -14.02 3.99
C PHE A 22 -4.48 -15.34 4.74
N GLY A 23 -3.29 -15.92 4.60
CA GLY A 23 -2.95 -17.22 5.19
C GLY A 23 -3.12 -17.29 6.72
N PRO A 24 -2.65 -16.30 7.51
CA PRO A 24 -2.83 -16.33 8.97
C PRO A 24 -4.29 -16.30 9.40
N LEU A 25 -5.11 -15.51 8.70
CA LEU A 25 -6.54 -15.38 8.97
C LEU A 25 -7.30 -16.67 8.61
N VAL A 26 -7.01 -17.27 7.46
CA VAL A 26 -7.58 -18.57 7.06
C VAL A 26 -7.18 -19.68 8.03
N LEU A 27 -5.90 -19.74 8.42
CA LEU A 27 -5.42 -20.73 9.39
C LEU A 27 -6.10 -20.57 10.76
N MET A 28 -6.28 -19.33 11.22
CA MET A 28 -7.01 -19.02 12.45
C MET A 28 -8.44 -19.57 12.40
N PHE A 29 -9.19 -19.33 11.33
CA PHE A 29 -10.57 -19.81 11.23
C PHE A 29 -10.66 -21.34 11.22
N ILE A 30 -9.74 -22.02 10.52
CA ILE A 30 -9.69 -23.50 10.51
C ILE A 30 -9.38 -24.04 11.91
N VAL A 31 -8.34 -23.55 12.57
CA VAL A 31 -7.93 -24.03 13.90
C VAL A 31 -8.97 -23.67 14.96
N ASN A 32 -9.60 -22.49 14.87
CA ASN A 32 -10.72 -22.10 15.73
C ASN A 32 -11.92 -23.06 15.60
N ALA A 33 -12.31 -23.40 14.37
CA ALA A 33 -13.43 -24.30 14.12
C ALA A 33 -13.19 -25.75 14.64
N MET A 34 -11.92 -26.19 14.69
CA MET A 34 -11.56 -27.54 15.12
C MET A 34 -11.18 -27.66 16.61
N TYR A 35 -10.55 -26.62 17.18
CA TYR A 35 -9.89 -26.67 18.51
C TYR A 35 -10.29 -25.49 19.41
N GLY A 36 -11.25 -24.66 18.99
CA GLY A 36 -11.78 -23.54 19.76
C GLY A 36 -10.92 -22.27 19.72
N ILE A 37 -11.48 -21.21 20.32
CA ILE A 37 -11.02 -19.82 20.17
C ILE A 37 -9.57 -19.63 20.63
N ALA A 38 -9.17 -20.29 21.73
CA ALA A 38 -7.81 -20.18 22.26
C ALA A 38 -6.77 -20.74 21.27
N ALA A 39 -7.01 -21.93 20.71
CA ALA A 39 -6.13 -22.55 19.72
C ALA A 39 -6.10 -21.76 18.41
N GLY A 40 -7.26 -21.27 17.95
CA GLY A 40 -7.36 -20.39 16.77
C GLY A 40 -6.53 -19.11 16.93
N THR A 41 -6.61 -18.47 18.10
CA THR A 41 -5.81 -17.27 18.43
C THR A 41 -4.31 -17.56 18.41
N TRP A 42 -3.86 -18.68 19.01
CA TRP A 42 -2.45 -19.08 18.93
C TRP A 42 -1.98 -19.36 17.50
N ALA A 43 -2.80 -20.04 16.69
CA ALA A 43 -2.51 -20.27 15.28
C ALA A 43 -2.41 -18.96 14.49
N LEU A 44 -3.28 -17.98 14.75
CA LEU A 44 -3.21 -16.63 14.16
C LEU A 44 -1.88 -15.96 14.50
N ILE A 45 -1.50 -15.93 15.78
CA ILE A 45 -0.29 -15.25 16.24
C ILE A 45 0.95 -15.89 15.59
N ILE A 46 1.09 -17.22 15.66
CA ILE A 46 2.25 -17.94 15.12
C ILE A 46 2.33 -17.76 13.60
N SER A 47 1.22 -17.93 12.87
CA SER A 47 1.22 -17.78 11.41
C SER A 47 1.42 -16.34 10.96
N THR A 48 0.90 -15.34 11.68
CA THR A 48 1.16 -13.92 11.40
C THR A 48 2.64 -13.60 11.61
N VAL A 49 3.27 -14.10 12.67
CA VAL A 49 4.72 -13.95 12.89
C VAL A 49 5.51 -14.62 11.77
N VAL A 50 5.16 -15.85 11.37
CA VAL A 50 5.82 -16.54 10.24
C VAL A 50 5.62 -15.80 8.91
N ALA A 51 4.44 -15.28 8.64
CA ALA A 51 4.14 -14.47 7.44
C ALA A 51 4.93 -13.16 7.42
N ILE A 52 5.03 -12.46 8.56
CA ILE A 52 5.87 -11.28 8.70
C ILE A 52 7.35 -11.65 8.50
N VAL A 53 7.86 -12.72 9.12
CA VAL A 53 9.26 -13.14 8.93
C VAL A 53 9.53 -13.54 7.48
N ALA A 54 8.60 -14.22 6.80
CA ALA A 54 8.71 -14.55 5.38
C ALA A 54 8.73 -13.27 4.51
N MET A 55 7.82 -12.33 4.74
CA MET A 55 7.87 -11.01 4.09
C MET A 55 9.18 -10.27 4.38
N LEU A 56 9.74 -10.37 5.58
CA LEU A 56 11.00 -9.70 5.94
C LEU A 56 12.23 -10.34 5.28
N LEU A 57 12.22 -11.65 5.07
CA LEU A 57 13.27 -12.35 4.34
C LEU A 57 13.19 -12.10 2.82
N VAL A 58 11.97 -11.98 2.26
CA VAL A 58 11.75 -11.82 0.81
C VAL A 58 11.73 -10.34 0.39
N LEU A 59 10.92 -9.48 1.01
CA LEU A 59 10.78 -8.06 0.66
C LEU A 59 11.83 -7.17 1.35
N ARG A 60 12.46 -7.63 2.45
CA ARG A 60 13.56 -6.94 3.16
C ARG A 60 13.28 -5.53 3.68
N ARG A 61 12.02 -5.15 3.88
CA ARG A 61 11.63 -3.84 4.44
C ARG A 61 10.64 -4.03 5.59
N LEU A 62 11.07 -3.71 6.81
CA LEU A 62 10.15 -3.45 7.92
C LEU A 62 9.39 -2.17 7.59
N PRO A 63 8.06 -2.19 7.38
CA PRO A 63 7.31 -0.96 7.20
C PRO A 63 7.27 -0.27 8.58
N ILE A 64 7.77 0.97 8.63
CA ILE A 64 8.01 1.69 9.89
C ILE A 64 6.72 1.84 10.71
N PHE A 65 5.58 1.96 10.04
CA PHE A 65 4.24 2.02 10.65
C PHE A 65 3.87 0.80 11.52
N PRO A 66 3.78 -0.43 10.97
CA PRO A 66 3.64 -1.65 11.76
C PRO A 66 4.58 -1.75 12.97
N LEU A 67 5.84 -1.33 12.83
CA LEU A 67 6.79 -1.41 13.94
C LEU A 67 6.43 -0.43 15.07
N ILE A 68 6.16 0.85 14.76
CA ILE A 68 5.68 1.82 15.75
C ILE A 68 4.34 1.36 16.37
N ALA A 69 3.39 0.93 15.55
CA ALA A 69 2.05 0.51 16.00
C ALA A 69 2.11 -0.74 16.90
N SER A 70 2.96 -1.72 16.57
CA SER A 70 3.16 -2.93 17.39
C SER A 70 3.89 -2.62 18.69
N THR A 71 4.95 -1.80 18.69
CA THR A 71 5.62 -1.35 19.92
C THR A 71 4.65 -0.66 20.88
N VAL A 72 3.88 0.31 20.40
CA VAL A 72 2.83 0.99 21.21
C VAL A 72 1.75 0.00 21.66
N THR A 73 1.42 -1.00 20.85
CA THR A 73 0.45 -2.04 21.23
C THR A 73 0.95 -2.97 22.32
N VAL A 74 2.21 -3.40 22.28
CA VAL A 74 2.81 -4.24 23.32
C VAL A 74 2.94 -3.47 24.64
N VAL A 75 3.38 -2.21 24.61
CA VAL A 75 3.52 -1.37 25.82
C VAL A 75 2.16 -1.15 26.50
N PHE A 76 1.15 -0.66 25.78
CA PHE A 76 -0.17 -0.39 26.37
C PHE A 76 -0.98 -1.66 26.65
N GLY A 77 -0.81 -2.71 25.85
CA GLY A 77 -1.43 -4.02 26.10
C GLY A 77 -0.87 -4.71 27.34
N GLY A 78 0.45 -4.65 27.54
CA GLY A 78 1.10 -5.08 28.78
C GLY A 78 0.61 -4.28 29.99
N LEU A 79 0.47 -2.96 29.85
CA LEU A 79 -0.07 -2.10 30.92
C LEU A 79 -1.51 -2.47 31.29
N THR A 80 -2.37 -2.74 30.31
CA THR A 80 -3.76 -3.22 30.50
C THR A 80 -3.81 -4.52 31.33
N ILE A 81 -2.91 -5.46 31.04
CA ILE A 81 -2.80 -6.75 31.77
C ILE A 81 -2.32 -6.53 33.20
N ILE A 82 -1.40 -5.59 33.43
CA ILE A 82 -0.89 -5.28 34.78
C ILE A 82 -1.98 -4.60 35.62
N THR A 83 -2.67 -3.60 35.08
CA THR A 83 -3.67 -2.82 35.83
C THR A 83 -5.06 -3.45 35.86
N HIS A 84 -5.31 -4.51 35.07
CA HIS A 84 -6.61 -5.18 34.93
C HIS A 84 -7.76 -4.24 34.49
N ASP A 85 -7.42 -3.15 33.80
CA ASP A 85 -8.35 -2.05 33.52
C ASP A 85 -8.51 -1.81 32.00
N PRO A 86 -9.70 -2.06 31.42
CA PRO A 86 -9.95 -1.87 29.98
C PRO A 86 -9.86 -0.40 29.53
N MET A 87 -9.88 0.57 30.46
CA MET A 87 -9.71 1.99 30.16
C MET A 87 -8.43 2.27 29.35
N TRP A 88 -7.34 1.52 29.59
CA TRP A 88 -6.07 1.71 28.88
C TRP A 88 -6.19 1.42 27.37
N VAL A 89 -7.05 0.48 26.97
CA VAL A 89 -7.34 0.21 25.55
C VAL A 89 -8.07 1.41 24.93
N GLN A 90 -8.98 2.04 25.67
CA GLN A 90 -9.74 3.21 25.21
C GLN A 90 -8.86 4.47 25.11
N ILE A 91 -8.06 4.74 26.15
CA ILE A 91 -7.11 5.87 26.25
C ILE A 91 -6.04 5.79 25.17
N LYS A 92 -5.50 4.60 24.89
CA LYS A 92 -4.51 4.38 23.82
C LYS A 92 -5.00 4.92 22.47
N VAL A 93 -6.30 4.79 22.16
CA VAL A 93 -6.88 5.32 20.92
C VAL A 93 -6.95 6.86 20.94
N THR A 94 -7.37 7.49 22.04
CA THR A 94 -7.35 8.95 22.16
C THR A 94 -5.93 9.49 21.98
N ILE A 95 -4.95 8.92 22.71
CA ILE A 95 -3.55 9.34 22.65
C ILE A 95 -2.99 9.18 21.24
N PHE A 96 -3.19 8.02 20.60
CA PHE A 96 -2.66 7.77 19.26
C PHE A 96 -3.25 8.76 18.24
N ASN A 97 -4.57 8.96 18.24
CA ASN A 97 -5.22 9.89 17.30
C ASN A 97 -4.78 11.35 17.55
N ALA A 98 -4.66 11.77 18.82
CA ALA A 98 -4.21 13.12 19.17
C ALA A 98 -2.74 13.37 18.77
N MET A 99 -1.84 12.41 19.05
CA MET A 99 -0.44 12.47 18.61
C MET A 99 -0.34 12.50 17.08
N PHE A 100 -1.15 11.70 16.38
CA PHE A 100 -1.14 11.65 14.92
C PHE A 100 -1.68 12.95 14.29
N ALA A 101 -2.76 13.52 14.84
CA ALA A 101 -3.25 14.84 14.44
C ALA A 101 -2.19 15.93 14.64
N ALA A 102 -1.57 15.99 15.83
CA ALA A 102 -0.52 16.97 16.14
C ALA A 102 0.70 16.82 15.22
N PHE A 103 1.11 15.57 14.92
CA PHE A 103 2.18 15.27 13.98
C PHE A 103 1.84 15.72 12.54
N LEU A 104 0.61 15.48 12.07
CA LEU A 104 0.17 15.92 10.74
C LEU A 104 0.09 17.45 10.64
N PHE A 105 -0.48 18.14 11.63
CA PHE A 105 -0.49 19.62 11.66
C PHE A 105 0.92 20.19 11.74
N GLY A 106 1.79 19.61 12.57
CA GLY A 106 3.20 20.02 12.67
C GLY A 106 3.94 19.84 11.35
N GLY A 107 3.80 18.67 10.70
CA GLY A 107 4.36 18.41 9.37
C GLY A 107 3.89 19.45 8.35
N LEU A 108 2.60 19.81 8.38
CA LEU A 108 2.02 20.80 7.48
C LEU A 108 2.54 22.23 7.75
N TYR A 109 2.72 22.60 9.02
CA TYR A 109 3.36 23.87 9.42
C TYR A 109 4.80 23.98 8.88
N PHE A 110 5.57 22.89 8.91
CA PHE A 110 6.92 22.82 8.33
C PHE A 110 6.93 22.60 6.79
N LYS A 111 5.78 22.62 6.12
CA LYS A 111 5.60 22.24 4.69
C LYS A 111 6.16 20.86 4.34
N ARG A 112 6.29 19.97 5.32
CA ARG A 112 6.73 18.57 5.16
C ARG A 112 5.50 17.68 5.17
N ASN A 113 4.90 17.56 3.98
CA ASN A 113 3.70 16.78 3.79
C ASN A 113 3.97 15.28 3.95
N PHE A 114 3.52 14.72 5.07
CA PHE A 114 3.79 13.33 5.42
C PHE A 114 3.15 12.34 4.42
N PHE A 115 1.93 12.62 3.98
CA PHE A 115 1.23 11.76 3.03
C PHE A 115 1.87 11.81 1.63
N LYS A 116 2.40 12.96 1.20
CA LYS A 116 3.27 13.04 0.01
C LYS A 116 4.43 12.06 0.15
N TYR A 117 5.24 12.17 1.20
CA TYR A 117 6.40 11.29 1.40
C TYR A 117 6.07 9.78 1.39
N VAL A 118 4.92 9.38 1.93
CA VAL A 118 4.51 7.95 1.97
C VAL A 118 3.87 7.47 0.67
N PHE A 119 3.03 8.30 0.03
CA PHE A 119 2.14 7.88 -1.06
C PHE A 119 2.48 8.47 -2.44
N GLU A 120 3.51 9.32 -2.57
CA GLU A 120 3.96 9.93 -3.84
C GLU A 120 4.27 8.90 -4.95
N LYS A 121 4.69 7.69 -4.57
CA LYS A 121 4.92 6.58 -5.53
C LYS A 121 3.66 5.87 -6.01
N THR A 122 2.52 6.11 -5.37
CA THR A 122 1.25 5.41 -5.63
C THR A 122 0.21 6.37 -6.22
N PHE A 123 0.25 7.64 -5.82
CA PHE A 123 -0.66 8.67 -6.32
C PHE A 123 0.11 9.93 -6.69
N HIS A 124 -0.18 10.47 -7.87
CA HIS A 124 0.38 11.73 -8.35
C HIS A 124 -0.67 12.85 -8.16
N TYR A 125 -0.48 13.66 -7.11
CA TYR A 125 -1.33 14.83 -6.80
C TYR A 125 -0.51 16.13 -6.84
N THR A 126 -1.19 17.25 -7.08
CA THR A 126 -0.59 18.59 -6.93
C THR A 126 -0.23 18.86 -5.45
N GLU A 127 0.67 19.82 -5.19
CA GLU A 127 1.07 20.16 -3.82
C GLU A 127 -0.12 20.65 -2.98
N GLU A 128 -1.01 21.47 -3.56
CA GLU A 128 -2.27 21.87 -2.93
C GLU A 128 -3.18 20.66 -2.61
N GLY A 129 -3.20 19.65 -3.49
CA GLY A 129 -3.93 18.41 -3.28
C GLY A 129 -3.38 17.63 -2.08
N TRP A 130 -2.06 17.49 -1.98
CA TRP A 130 -1.40 16.87 -0.83
C TRP A 130 -1.67 17.60 0.48
N ASP A 131 -1.63 18.93 0.48
CA ASP A 131 -1.86 19.74 1.68
C ASP A 131 -3.33 19.66 2.12
N LYS A 132 -4.27 19.68 1.18
CA LYS A 132 -5.70 19.44 1.47
C LYS A 132 -5.96 18.02 1.96
N PHE A 133 -5.30 17.00 1.41
CA PHE A 133 -5.38 15.62 1.91
C PHE A 133 -4.93 15.53 3.37
N THR A 134 -3.81 16.19 3.69
CA THR A 134 -3.23 16.20 5.05
C THR A 134 -4.10 16.97 6.04
N TRP A 135 -4.61 18.14 5.67
CA TRP A 135 -5.59 18.91 6.45
C TRP A 135 -6.82 18.07 6.80
N ASN A 136 -7.39 17.40 5.81
CA ASN A 136 -8.57 16.55 5.97
C ASN A 136 -8.30 15.41 6.96
N PHE A 137 -7.23 14.64 6.76
CA PHE A 137 -6.85 13.57 7.68
C PHE A 137 -6.56 14.09 9.10
N ALA A 138 -5.85 15.20 9.25
CA ALA A 138 -5.55 15.77 10.56
C ALA A 138 -6.83 16.15 11.32
N TRP A 139 -7.79 16.81 10.66
CA TRP A 139 -9.10 17.10 11.25
C TRP A 139 -9.92 15.84 11.56
N PHE A 140 -9.85 14.80 10.74
CA PHE A 140 -10.50 13.51 11.03
C PHE A 140 -9.90 12.83 12.27
N PHE A 141 -8.57 12.89 12.45
CA PHE A 141 -7.92 12.41 13.67
C PHE A 141 -8.30 13.24 14.91
N VAL A 142 -8.41 14.57 14.80
CA VAL A 142 -8.95 15.42 15.89
C VAL A 142 -10.38 15.02 16.23
N PHE A 143 -11.27 14.97 15.24
CA PHE A 143 -12.68 14.62 15.45
C PHE A 143 -12.83 13.26 16.12
N THR A 144 -12.12 12.23 15.63
CA THR A 144 -12.18 10.89 16.20
C THR A 144 -11.55 10.80 17.59
N ALA A 145 -10.50 11.59 17.90
CA ALA A 145 -9.96 11.69 19.25
C ALA A 145 -10.99 12.31 20.22
N PHE A 146 -11.58 13.45 19.86
CA PHE A 146 -12.61 14.11 20.67
C PHE A 146 -13.85 13.22 20.87
N ALA A 147 -14.32 12.56 19.82
CA ALA A 147 -15.50 11.70 19.91
C ALA A 147 -15.23 10.41 20.72
N ASN A 148 -14.04 9.82 20.60
CA ASN A 148 -13.59 8.70 21.44
C ASN A 148 -13.53 9.11 22.93
N GLU A 149 -12.99 10.30 23.21
CA GLU A 149 -12.86 10.82 24.57
C GLU A 149 -14.21 11.23 25.18
N ALA A 150 -15.12 11.83 24.41
CA ALA A 150 -16.47 12.16 24.85
C ALA A 150 -17.27 10.92 25.25
N VAL A 151 -17.16 9.83 24.48
CA VAL A 151 -17.78 8.54 24.82
C VAL A 151 -17.13 7.93 26.06
N ARG A 152 -15.79 7.93 26.16
CA ARG A 152 -15.05 7.45 27.34
C ARG A 152 -15.42 8.18 28.64
N LEU A 153 -15.66 9.49 28.58
CA LEU A 153 -16.04 10.29 29.74
C LEU A 153 -17.53 10.17 30.08
N GLY A 154 -18.40 9.94 29.08
CA GLY A 154 -19.84 9.79 29.26
C GLY A 154 -20.29 8.40 29.72
N PHE A 155 -19.59 7.35 29.27
CA PHE A 155 -19.93 5.94 29.56
C PHE A 155 -18.84 5.30 30.40
N LYS A 156 -19.14 5.02 31.68
CA LYS A 156 -18.21 4.39 32.62
C LYS A 156 -18.34 2.87 32.58
N ASP A 157 -17.21 2.17 32.53
CA ASP A 157 -17.16 0.71 32.43
C ASP A 157 -17.89 -0.02 33.58
N GLU A 158 -17.92 0.58 34.78
CA GLU A 158 -18.61 0.06 35.97
C GLU A 158 -20.16 0.06 35.87
N ARG A 159 -20.73 0.77 34.89
CA ARG A 159 -22.18 0.88 34.72
C ARG A 159 -22.66 0.03 33.55
N VAL A 160 -23.70 -0.77 33.82
CA VAL A 160 -24.50 -1.40 32.78
C VAL A 160 -25.53 -0.39 32.29
N TYR A 161 -25.59 -0.17 30.99
CA TYR A 161 -26.58 0.66 30.32
C TYR A 161 -27.48 -0.25 29.48
N ASP A 162 -28.79 -0.01 29.53
CA ASP A 162 -29.75 -0.63 28.63
C ASP A 162 -29.87 0.26 27.38
N ILE A 163 -29.39 -0.24 26.24
CA ILE A 163 -29.50 0.43 24.94
C ILE A 163 -30.15 -0.54 23.97
N LEU A 164 -31.33 -0.17 23.45
CA LEU A 164 -32.12 -0.99 22.52
C LEU A 164 -32.48 -2.39 23.08
N GLY A 165 -32.62 -2.54 24.40
CA GLY A 165 -32.88 -3.83 25.05
C GLY A 165 -31.65 -4.73 25.18
N LEU A 166 -30.45 -4.23 24.84
CA LEU A 166 -29.18 -4.90 25.03
C LEU A 166 -28.48 -4.27 26.23
N GLN A 167 -28.18 -5.11 27.23
CA GLN A 167 -27.37 -4.71 28.39
C GLN A 167 -25.90 -4.66 27.97
N MET A 168 -25.30 -3.47 28.01
CA MET A 168 -23.90 -3.23 27.64
C MET A 168 -23.16 -2.51 28.76
N ASP A 169 -21.90 -2.89 28.96
CA ASP A 169 -20.93 -2.13 29.76
C ASP A 169 -20.39 -0.93 28.99
N GLY A 170 -19.64 -0.04 29.66
CA GLY A 170 -19.00 1.12 29.02
C GLY A 170 -18.14 0.74 27.80
N VAL A 171 -17.42 -0.38 27.89
CA VAL A 171 -16.61 -0.94 26.80
C VAL A 171 -17.49 -1.36 25.62
N GLY A 172 -18.58 -2.10 25.85
CA GLY A 172 -19.53 -2.51 24.83
C GLY A 172 -20.15 -1.33 24.07
N ILE A 173 -20.50 -0.26 24.80
CA ILE A 173 -21.04 0.98 24.21
C ILE A 173 -19.97 1.69 23.37
N TRP A 174 -18.73 1.74 23.84
CA TRP A 174 -17.60 2.30 23.09
C TRP A 174 -17.30 1.52 21.80
N ILE A 175 -17.41 0.19 21.83
CA ILE A 175 -17.32 -0.67 20.63
C ILE A 175 -18.52 -0.39 19.69
N ALA A 176 -19.74 -0.39 20.23
CA ALA A 176 -20.96 -0.16 19.46
C ALA A 176 -20.95 1.21 18.78
N PHE A 177 -20.55 2.28 19.49
CA PHE A 177 -20.33 3.61 18.94
C PHE A 177 -19.34 3.60 17.75
N LYS A 178 -18.25 2.84 17.86
CA LYS A 178 -17.28 2.74 16.76
C LYS A 178 -17.82 2.02 15.55
N VAL A 179 -18.52 0.91 15.74
CA VAL A 179 -19.09 0.12 14.64
C VAL A 179 -20.30 0.82 14.00
N ALA A 180 -21.16 1.44 14.80
CA ALA A 180 -22.40 2.08 14.32
C ALA A 180 -22.19 3.51 13.79
N LEU A 181 -21.24 4.28 14.34
CA LEU A 181 -21.00 5.67 13.93
C LEU A 181 -19.65 5.87 13.23
N ILE A 182 -18.54 5.51 13.88
CA ILE A 182 -17.20 5.82 13.35
C ILE A 182 -16.91 5.06 12.05
N MET A 183 -17.30 3.78 11.93
CA MET A 183 -17.09 3.01 10.70
C MET A 183 -17.89 3.58 9.51
N PRO A 184 -19.23 3.75 9.55
CA PRO A 184 -19.98 4.39 8.47
C PRO A 184 -19.49 5.80 8.14
N LEU A 185 -19.20 6.62 9.16
CA LEU A 185 -18.68 7.97 8.97
C LEU A 185 -17.31 7.95 8.26
N SER A 186 -16.42 7.02 8.62
CA SER A 186 -15.13 6.85 7.96
C SER A 186 -15.26 6.42 6.50
N GLY A 187 -16.24 5.56 6.17
CA GLY A 187 -16.54 5.16 4.80
C GLY A 187 -17.08 6.32 3.96
N LEU A 188 -18.04 7.08 4.50
CA LEU A 188 -18.56 8.29 3.86
C LEU A 188 -17.46 9.34 3.68
N TYR A 189 -16.59 9.50 4.67
CA TYR A 189 -15.46 10.44 4.63
C TYR A 189 -14.40 10.01 3.62
N ALA A 190 -14.08 8.72 3.54
CA ALA A 190 -13.16 8.17 2.53
C ALA A 190 -13.72 8.33 1.11
N TYR A 191 -15.02 8.12 0.91
CA TYR A 191 -15.69 8.40 -0.37
C TYR A 191 -15.60 9.90 -0.73
N TYR A 192 -15.95 10.79 0.20
CA TYR A 192 -15.83 12.24 0.03
C TYR A 192 -14.39 12.66 -0.32
N LEU A 193 -13.41 12.20 0.45
CA LEU A 193 -12.00 12.53 0.27
C LEU A 193 -11.48 12.01 -1.07
N THR A 194 -11.87 10.80 -1.49
CA THR A 194 -11.54 10.27 -2.82
C THR A 194 -12.11 11.16 -3.93
N ARG A 195 -13.37 11.60 -3.82
CA ARG A 195 -14.02 12.51 -4.79
C ARG A 195 -13.40 13.90 -4.80
N LEU A 196 -12.89 14.38 -3.66
CA LEU A 196 -12.13 15.63 -3.57
C LEU A 196 -10.76 15.50 -4.26
N MET A 197 -10.01 14.44 -3.95
CA MET A 197 -8.67 14.18 -4.49
C MET A 197 -8.66 13.87 -5.98
N GLN A 198 -9.75 13.33 -6.55
CA GLN A 198 -9.92 13.18 -8.00
C GLN A 198 -9.72 14.50 -8.76
N ARG A 199 -10.03 15.65 -8.16
CA ARG A 199 -9.84 16.99 -8.77
C ARG A 199 -8.39 17.46 -8.83
N TYR A 200 -7.51 16.84 -8.04
CA TYR A 200 -6.10 17.22 -7.87
C TYR A 200 -5.14 16.19 -8.45
N ARG A 201 -5.65 15.12 -9.08
CA ARG A 201 -4.83 14.07 -9.68
C ARG A 201 -4.19 14.57 -10.97
N ILE A 202 -2.86 14.50 -11.03
CA ILE A 202 -2.11 14.82 -12.23
C ILE A 202 -2.16 13.60 -13.15
N PRO A 203 -2.56 13.73 -14.44
CA PRO A 203 -2.39 12.66 -15.41
C PRO A 203 -0.91 12.30 -15.51
N GLU A 204 -0.58 11.01 -15.50
CA GLU A 204 0.80 10.60 -15.75
C GLU A 204 1.26 11.14 -17.10
N PRO A 205 2.50 11.67 -17.22
CA PRO A 205 3.02 12.07 -18.52
C PRO A 205 3.00 10.84 -19.41
N SER A 206 2.11 10.85 -20.40
CA SER A 206 1.97 9.76 -21.34
C SER A 206 3.34 9.53 -21.99
N THR A 207 3.99 8.42 -21.67
CA THR A 207 5.02 7.85 -22.54
C THR A 207 4.44 7.88 -23.94
N PRO A 208 5.05 8.62 -24.90
CA PRO A 208 4.43 8.85 -26.19
C PRO A 208 4.00 7.51 -26.79
N ALA A 209 2.70 7.37 -27.02
CA ALA A 209 2.14 6.18 -27.66
C ALA A 209 2.97 5.94 -28.92
N GLY A 210 3.60 4.75 -28.98
CA GLY A 210 4.84 4.58 -29.73
C GLY A 210 4.74 5.15 -31.13
N THR A 211 5.80 5.85 -31.56
CA THR A 211 6.00 6.22 -32.96
C THR A 211 6.00 4.93 -33.77
N SER A 212 4.81 4.52 -34.22
CA SER A 212 4.61 3.48 -35.22
C SER A 212 5.08 4.09 -36.53
N THR A 213 6.41 4.13 -36.68
CA THR A 213 7.08 4.61 -37.86
C THR A 213 6.55 3.79 -39.02
N ALA A 214 5.78 4.44 -39.88
CA ALA A 214 5.24 3.85 -41.10
C ALA A 214 6.40 3.48 -42.03
N SER A 215 6.97 2.29 -41.84
CA SER A 215 7.91 1.67 -42.76
C SER A 215 7.11 0.97 -43.85
N ASN A 216 6.57 1.76 -44.78
CA ASN A 216 6.01 1.24 -46.01
C ASN A 216 7.16 0.64 -46.86
N GLY A 217 7.09 -0.66 -47.15
CA GLY A 217 8.26 -1.44 -47.59
C GLY A 217 7.92 -2.70 -48.38
N GLN A 218 6.99 -2.56 -49.34
CA GLN A 218 6.63 -3.49 -50.43
C GLN A 218 7.53 -4.74 -50.63
N ARG A 219 6.96 -5.94 -50.49
CA ARG A 219 7.36 -7.11 -51.30
C ARG A 219 6.13 -7.96 -51.68
N PRO A 220 5.80 -8.09 -52.97
CA PRO A 220 4.82 -9.08 -53.41
C PRO A 220 5.42 -10.49 -53.31
N GLN A 221 4.61 -11.49 -52.96
CA GLN A 221 5.01 -12.88 -53.05
C GLN A 221 5.06 -13.30 -54.53
N ILE A 222 6.22 -13.77 -54.99
CA ILE A 222 6.35 -14.54 -56.23
C ILE A 222 6.95 -15.88 -55.85
N GLY A 223 6.29 -16.96 -56.26
CA GLY A 223 6.63 -18.32 -55.85
C GLY A 223 7.98 -18.80 -56.40
N ALA A 224 8.66 -19.62 -55.61
CA ALA A 224 9.88 -20.30 -56.05
C ALA A 224 9.53 -21.39 -57.07
N ALA A 225 9.89 -21.18 -58.33
CA ALA A 225 9.83 -22.18 -59.39
C ALA A 225 11.16 -22.25 -60.14
N ASN A 226 11.89 -23.33 -59.85
CA ASN A 226 12.73 -24.11 -60.78
C ASN A 226 13.95 -23.46 -61.48
N GLY A 227 15.05 -24.20 -61.50
CA GLY A 227 15.88 -24.32 -62.70
C GLY A 227 17.11 -23.42 -62.86
N SER A 228 18.27 -24.02 -62.61
CA SER A 228 19.48 -23.98 -63.47
C SER A 228 20.04 -22.63 -63.96
N GLY A 229 21.32 -22.39 -63.65
CA GLY A 229 22.25 -21.90 -64.68
C GLY A 229 23.14 -20.71 -64.34
N ARG A 230 24.44 -21.00 -64.28
CA ARG A 230 25.56 -20.14 -64.73
C ARG A 230 25.77 -18.79 -64.03
N VAL A 231 26.81 -18.78 -63.19
CA VAL A 231 27.69 -17.62 -62.97
C VAL A 231 28.36 -17.22 -64.30
N PRO A 232 28.51 -15.92 -64.59
CA PRO A 232 29.61 -15.41 -65.40
C PRO A 232 30.58 -14.54 -64.57
N VAL A 233 31.87 -14.71 -64.86
CA VAL A 233 33.01 -13.94 -64.35
C VAL A 233 33.38 -12.85 -65.37
N SER A 234 33.83 -11.67 -64.93
CA SER A 234 34.78 -10.71 -65.57
C SER A 234 34.59 -9.32 -64.92
N ALA A 235 35.52 -8.70 -64.17
CA ALA A 235 36.91 -8.26 -64.41
C ALA A 235 37.04 -6.83 -65.01
N GLY A 236 38.07 -6.07 -64.59
CA GLY A 236 38.32 -4.65 -64.99
C GLY A 236 38.35 -3.65 -63.80
N GLU A 237 39.36 -3.57 -62.94
CA GLU A 237 40.65 -2.85 -63.10
C GLU A 237 40.56 -1.33 -63.39
N ARG A 238 40.92 -0.47 -62.41
CA ARG A 238 42.03 0.55 -62.47
C ARG A 238 42.00 1.67 -61.39
N SER A 239 43.00 1.62 -60.50
CA SER A 239 43.91 2.71 -60.06
C SER A 239 43.47 4.19 -59.94
N GLY A 240 43.64 4.75 -58.74
CA GLY A 240 44.33 6.05 -58.56
C GLY A 240 43.51 7.28 -58.07
N PRO A 241 44.19 8.34 -57.56
CA PRO A 241 44.28 8.51 -56.09
C PRO A 241 44.12 9.94 -55.51
N ALA A 242 44.07 9.98 -54.16
CA ALA A 242 44.61 11.00 -53.24
C ALA A 242 43.80 12.28 -52.86
N LYS A 243 44.03 12.68 -51.59
CA LYS A 243 43.61 13.92 -50.88
C LYS A 243 42.09 14.04 -50.60
N SER A 244 41.62 14.55 -49.47
CA SER A 244 42.26 14.98 -48.20
C SER A 244 41.30 14.73 -47.01
N ASP A 245 41.58 15.00 -45.72
CA ASP A 245 42.73 15.66 -45.08
C ASP A 245 42.95 15.13 -43.65
N ILE A 246 44.12 15.42 -43.04
CA ILE A 246 44.37 15.28 -41.60
C ILE A 246 45.24 16.45 -41.13
N ARG A 247 44.65 17.34 -40.33
CA ARG A 247 45.29 18.36 -39.47
C ARG A 247 44.27 18.80 -38.41
N GLU A 248 44.61 19.17 -37.18
CA GLU A 248 45.82 18.95 -36.35
C GLU A 248 45.45 19.44 -34.91
N ILE A 249 46.19 19.01 -33.88
CA ILE A 249 46.51 19.66 -32.57
C ILE A 249 45.83 21.00 -32.12
N ASN A 250 45.76 21.40 -30.84
CA ASN A 250 45.94 20.82 -29.49
C ASN A 250 45.65 21.95 -28.45
N HIS A 251 45.49 21.61 -27.17
CA HIS A 251 45.52 22.47 -25.95
C HIS A 251 44.91 23.89 -25.96
N GLY A 252 43.92 24.05 -25.08
CA GLY A 252 43.66 25.25 -24.27
C GLY A 252 43.31 24.80 -22.85
#